data_AF-A0A7S2PYC7-F1
#
_entry.id   AF-A0A7S2PYC7-F1
#
_cell.length_a   1.000
_cell.length_b   1.000
_cell.length_c   1.000
_cell.angle_alpha   90.00
_cell.angle_beta   90.00
_cell.angle_gamma   90.00
#
_symmetry.space_group_name_H-M   'P 1'
#
loop_
_entity.id
_entity.type
_entity.pdbx_description
1 polymer ?
#
loop_
_entity_poly.entity_id
_entity_poly.type
_entity_poly.pdbx_seq_one_letter_code
_entity_poly.pdbx_strand_id
1 'polypeptide(L)'
;MLRPREVDTHAGRQLCPDADVGWSLFGPSPAQAPRQLPGVDWQLFRGPPRSDDVIQGELGDCWFVSALAVLAGFQEGRYVRALLPDQQAPSEAGAYLVRLFL
;
A
#
# COMPACT_ATOMS: atom_id res chain seq x y z
N MET A 1 21.64 -13.45 5.50
CA MET A 1 20.47 -12.54 5.42
C MET A 1 20.33 -12.13 3.96
N LEU A 2 19.44 -12.75 3.20
CA LEU A 2 19.28 -12.52 1.76
C LEU A 2 18.29 -11.36 1.57
N ARG A 3 18.74 -10.28 0.93
CA ARG A 3 17.85 -9.20 0.51
C ARG A 3 16.82 -9.78 -0.48
N PRO A 4 15.53 -9.47 -0.36
CA PRO A 4 14.59 -9.71 -1.45
C PRO A 4 15.13 -9.00 -2.70
N ARG A 5 15.42 -9.76 -3.75
CA ARG A 5 15.77 -9.18 -5.05
C ARG A 5 14.49 -8.59 -5.64
N GLU A 6 14.58 -7.36 -6.08
CA GLU A 6 13.58 -6.73 -6.95
C GLU A 6 13.37 -7.65 -8.16
N VAL A 7 12.13 -8.10 -8.36
CA VAL A 7 11.76 -8.99 -9.45
C VAL A 7 11.01 -8.16 -10.47
N ASP A 8 11.75 -7.57 -11.41
CA ASP A 8 11.15 -6.81 -12.51
C ASP A 8 10.57 -7.73 -13.59
N THR A 9 10.96 -9.01 -13.56
CA THR A 9 10.64 -10.00 -14.60
C THR A 9 10.39 -11.39 -14.01
N HIS A 10 9.35 -12.08 -14.46
CA HIS A 10 9.11 -13.49 -14.16
C HIS A 10 8.95 -14.27 -15.47
N ALA A 11 9.78 -15.31 -15.66
CA ALA A 11 9.79 -16.15 -16.87
C ALA A 11 9.92 -15.37 -18.20
N GLY A 12 10.76 -14.32 -18.21
CA GLY A 12 10.99 -13.48 -19.39
C GLY A 12 9.86 -12.49 -19.71
N ARG A 13 8.84 -12.40 -18.85
CA ARG A 13 7.73 -11.46 -18.96
C ARG A 13 7.88 -10.36 -17.90
N GLN A 14 7.89 -9.10 -18.32
CA GLN A 14 7.87 -7.96 -17.40
C GLN A 14 6.57 -8.00 -16.60
N LEU A 15 6.65 -7.83 -15.27
CA LEU A 15 5.46 -7.90 -14.42
C LEU A 15 4.53 -6.69 -14.61
N CYS A 16 5.04 -5.59 -15.17
CA CYS A 16 4.26 -4.41 -15.58
C CYS A 16 4.65 -3.95 -17.00
N PRO A 17 4.11 -4.55 -18.08
CA PRO A 17 4.36 -4.08 -19.44
C PRO A 17 3.50 -2.87 -19.83
N ASP A 18 2.31 -2.73 -19.21
CA ASP A 18 1.34 -1.69 -19.53
C ASP A 18 0.75 -1.14 -18.22
N ALA A 19 1.06 0.12 -17.90
CA ALA A 19 0.48 0.83 -16.77
C ALA A 19 -1.04 1.14 -16.94
N ASP A 20 -1.63 0.72 -18.07
CA ASP A 20 -2.99 1.09 -18.49
C ASP A 20 -4.04 -0.01 -18.32
N VAL A 21 -3.67 -1.21 -17.87
CA VAL A 21 -4.63 -2.32 -17.74
C VAL A 21 -5.02 -2.54 -16.28
N GLY A 22 -6.08 -1.86 -15.84
CA GLY A 22 -6.85 -2.36 -14.69
C GLY A 22 -7.54 -1.34 -13.76
N TRP A 23 -7.24 -0.05 -13.85
CA TRP A 23 -7.86 0.95 -12.96
C TRP A 23 -9.04 1.71 -13.58
N SER A 24 -9.32 1.50 -14.87
CA SER A 24 -10.38 2.17 -15.63
C SER A 24 -11.81 1.72 -15.28
N LEU A 25 -11.97 0.73 -14.40
CA LEU A 25 -13.28 0.22 -13.97
C LEU A 25 -13.90 1.03 -12.81
N PHE A 26 -13.17 1.97 -12.21
CA PHE A 26 -13.64 2.78 -11.07
C PHE A 26 -13.68 4.28 -11.39
N GLY A 27 -14.64 4.74 -12.20
CA GLY A 27 -15.03 6.15 -12.30
C GLY A 27 -13.96 7.14 -12.83
N PRO A 28 -14.29 8.44 -13.00
CA PRO A 28 -13.53 9.38 -13.82
C PRO A 28 -12.36 10.03 -13.07
N SER A 29 -11.55 9.24 -12.39
CA SER A 29 -10.24 9.67 -11.95
C SER A 29 -9.29 8.50 -12.21
N PRO A 30 -8.25 8.64 -13.06
CA PRO A 30 -7.22 7.62 -13.10
C PRO A 30 -6.75 7.43 -11.67
N ALA A 31 -6.59 6.19 -11.20
CA ALA A 31 -6.08 5.92 -9.86
C ALA A 31 -4.80 6.71 -9.67
N GLN A 32 -4.91 7.89 -9.05
CA GLN A 32 -3.81 8.82 -9.03
C GLN A 32 -2.82 8.22 -8.05
N ALA A 33 -1.71 7.70 -8.58
CA ALA A 33 -0.62 7.26 -7.74
C ALA A 33 -0.33 8.44 -6.81
N PRO A 34 -0.17 8.24 -5.49
CA PRO A 34 -0.07 9.32 -4.52
C PRO A 34 0.76 10.52 -5.02
N ARG A 35 1.95 10.25 -5.59
CA ARG A 35 2.86 11.24 -6.19
C ARG A 35 2.31 12.11 -7.34
N GLN A 36 1.14 11.81 -7.90
CA GLN A 36 0.53 12.57 -8.99
C GLN A 36 -0.23 13.81 -8.49
N LEU A 37 -0.41 13.98 -7.16
CA LEU A 37 -0.99 15.18 -6.57
C LEU A 37 0.12 16.21 -6.23
N PRO A 38 0.24 17.30 -7.00
CA PRO A 38 1.28 18.31 -6.76
C PRO A 38 1.06 19.03 -5.43
N GLY A 39 2.16 19.30 -4.71
CA GLY A 39 2.15 20.04 -3.45
C GLY A 39 1.84 19.22 -2.20
N VAL A 40 1.68 17.90 -2.32
CA VAL A 40 1.48 17.00 -1.18
C VAL A 40 2.78 16.27 -0.83
N ASP A 41 3.24 16.41 0.42
CA ASP A 41 4.33 15.60 0.96
C ASP A 41 3.81 14.20 1.31
N TRP A 42 4.08 13.25 0.43
CA TRP A 42 3.66 11.87 0.59
C TRP A 42 4.59 11.12 1.52
N GLN A 43 4.01 10.53 2.56
CA GLN A 43 4.73 9.71 3.51
C GLN A 43 3.99 8.39 3.64
N LEU A 44 4.75 7.28 3.63
CA LEU A 44 4.18 5.96 3.85
C LEU A 44 3.57 5.85 5.26
N PHE A 45 4.22 6.48 6.25
CA PHE A 45 3.72 6.61 7.60
C PHE A 45 3.98 8.03 8.12
N ARG A 46 2.94 8.71 8.61
CA ARG A 46 3.07 10.01 9.31
C ARG A 46 3.21 9.77 10.82
N GLY A 47 4.31 9.14 11.22
CA GLY A 47 4.53 8.69 12.61
C GLY A 47 4.07 7.24 12.86
N PRO A 48 3.85 6.83 14.13
CA PRO A 48 3.27 5.54 14.44
C PRO A 48 1.86 5.42 13.85
N PRO A 49 1.49 4.32 13.18
CA PRO A 49 0.12 4.11 12.71
C PRO A 49 -0.89 4.22 13.85
N ARG A 50 -2.09 4.72 13.54
CA ARG A 50 -3.19 4.93 14.48
C ARG A 50 -4.49 4.44 13.88
N SER A 51 -5.47 4.11 14.73
CA SER A 51 -6.80 3.70 14.25
C SER A 51 -7.46 4.76 13.37
N ASP A 52 -7.22 6.05 13.64
CA ASP A 52 -7.79 7.17 12.87
C ASP A 52 -7.16 7.32 11.48
N ASP A 53 -6.04 6.64 11.19
CA ASP A 53 -5.47 6.57 9.84
C ASP A 53 -6.27 5.63 8.91
N VAL A 54 -7.20 4.85 9.47
CA VAL A 54 -7.98 3.84 8.77
C VAL A 54 -9.43 4.29 8.65
N ILE A 55 -9.83 4.71 7.45
CA ILE A 55 -11.17 5.21 7.16
C ILE A 55 -11.80 4.36 6.06
N GLN A 56 -13.02 3.89 6.28
CA GLN A 56 -13.75 3.12 5.28
C GLN A 56 -14.14 3.99 4.08
N GLY A 57 -13.90 3.48 2.88
CA GLY A 57 -14.41 4.07 1.64
C GLY A 57 -15.82 3.60 1.30
N GLU A 58 -16.16 3.57 0.02
CA GLU A 58 -17.48 3.15 -0.45
C GLU A 58 -17.64 1.62 -0.54
N LEU A 59 -16.58 0.85 -0.27
CA LEU A 59 -16.60 -0.61 -0.29
C LEU A 59 -17.21 -1.17 1.01
N GLY A 60 -18.01 -2.23 0.88
CA GLY A 60 -18.66 -2.94 1.99
C GLY A 60 -17.72 -3.87 2.79
N ASP A 61 -16.45 -3.51 2.94
CA ASP A 61 -15.39 -4.30 3.59
C ASP A 61 -15.11 -3.85 5.03
N CYS A 62 -16.12 -3.33 5.72
CA CYS A 62 -16.00 -2.82 7.10
C CYS A 62 -15.37 -3.84 8.07
N TRP A 63 -15.58 -5.14 7.85
CA TRP A 63 -14.97 -6.21 8.64
C TRP A 63 -13.44 -6.21 8.54
N PHE A 64 -12.90 -5.91 7.35
CA PHE A 64 -11.46 -5.83 7.09
C PHE A 64 -10.89 -4.51 7.58
N VAL A 65 -11.57 -3.40 7.29
CA VAL A 65 -11.18 -2.05 7.73
C VAL A 65 -11.12 -1.97 9.26
N SER A 66 -12.10 -2.55 9.96
CA SER A 66 -12.12 -2.60 11.42
C SER A 66 -10.95 -3.40 11.98
N ALA A 67 -10.57 -4.52 11.35
CA ALA A 67 -9.40 -5.30 11.75
C ALA A 67 -8.09 -4.50 11.58
N LEU A 68 -7.94 -3.79 10.45
CA LEU A 68 -6.80 -2.90 10.22
C LEU A 68 -6.72 -1.77 11.25
N ALA A 69 -7.85 -1.13 11.58
CA ALA A 69 -7.90 -0.07 12.59
C ALA A 69 -7.43 -0.55 13.97
N VAL A 70 -7.79 -1.79 14.35
CA VAL A 70 -7.30 -2.43 15.59
C VAL A 70 -5.79 -2.66 15.52
N LEU A 71 -5.27 -3.20 14.42
CA LEU A 71 -3.83 -3.41 14.26
C LEU A 71 -3.04 -2.09 14.26
N ALA A 72 -3.61 -1.02 13.73
CA ALA A 72 -3.00 0.30 13.73
C ALA A 72 -2.94 0.90 15.14
N GLY A 73 -4.01 0.78 15.93
CA GLY A 73 -4.05 1.28 17.31
C GLY A 73 -3.28 0.42 18.33
N PHE A 74 -2.98 -0.84 18.01
CA PHE A 74 -2.37 -1.77 18.95
C PHE A 74 -0.83 -1.74 18.88
N GLN A 75 -0.19 -1.69 20.05
CA GLN A 75 1.29 -1.73 20.20
C GLN A 75 2.00 -0.74 19.26
N GLU A 76 1.56 0.53 19.27
CA GLU A 76 2.13 1.63 18.45
C GLU A 76 2.15 1.32 16.94
N GLY A 77 1.15 0.57 16.46
CA GLY A 77 1.02 0.23 15.04
C GLY A 77 2.10 -0.73 14.53
N ARG A 78 2.80 -1.42 15.43
CA ARG A 78 3.86 -2.40 15.10
C ARG A 78 3.40 -3.42 14.06
N TYR A 79 2.17 -3.89 14.17
CA TYR A 79 1.65 -4.94 13.30
C TYR A 79 1.36 -4.42 11.89
N VAL A 80 0.89 -3.18 11.74
CA VAL A 80 0.72 -2.54 10.42
C VAL A 80 2.08 -2.38 9.73
N ARG A 81 3.11 -1.94 10.46
CA ARG A 81 4.49 -1.87 9.92
C ARG A 81 5.01 -3.25 9.51
N ALA A 82 4.65 -4.31 10.23
CA ALA A 82 5.06 -5.67 9.91
C ALA A 82 4.38 -6.25 8.65
N LEU A 83 3.30 -5.63 8.16
CA LEU A 83 2.69 -5.94 6.87
C LEU A 83 3.54 -5.40 5.70
N LEU A 84 4.34 -4.36 5.92
CA LEU A 84 5.15 -3.66 4.91
C LEU A 84 6.65 -3.84 5.22
N PRO A 85 7.21 -5.05 5.00
CA PRO A 85 8.57 -5.38 5.43
C PRO A 85 9.61 -4.50 4.71
N ASP A 86 10.54 -3.95 5.49
CA ASP A 86 11.65 -3.11 5.01
C ASP A 86 11.23 -1.84 4.22
N GLN A 87 9.96 -1.43 4.33
CA GLN A 87 9.40 -0.26 3.65
C GLN A 87 9.04 0.83 4.65
N GLN A 88 9.78 1.95 4.65
CA GLN A 88 9.52 3.10 5.52
C GLN A 88 9.28 4.42 4.77
N ALA A 89 9.58 4.45 3.47
CA ALA A 89 9.40 5.59 2.60
C ALA A 89 8.51 5.20 1.42
N PRO A 90 7.90 6.18 0.74
CA PRO A 90 7.20 5.93 -0.52
C PRO A 90 8.15 5.29 -1.54
N SER A 91 7.79 4.13 -2.07
CA SER A 91 8.57 3.43 -3.11
C SER A 91 8.56 4.24 -4.40
N GLU A 92 9.71 4.53 -5.04
CA GLU A 92 9.79 5.33 -6.28
C GLU A 92 9.02 4.71 -7.46
N ALA A 93 9.00 3.38 -7.54
CA ALA A 93 8.25 2.64 -8.55
C ALA A 93 6.73 2.64 -8.30
N GLY A 94 6.28 3.05 -7.11
CA GLY A 94 4.86 3.02 -6.73
C GLY A 94 4.35 1.62 -6.36
N ALA A 95 5.24 0.62 -6.31
CA ALA A 95 4.95 -0.74 -5.88
C ALA A 95 5.26 -0.92 -4.39
N TYR A 96 4.38 -1.63 -3.69
CA TYR A 96 4.53 -1.95 -2.26
C TYR A 96 4.31 -3.45 -2.04
N LEU A 97 5.19 -4.08 -1.26
CA LEU A 97 5.00 -5.46 -0.83
C LEU A 97 4.14 -5.49 0.44
N VAL A 98 3.09 -6.30 0.44
CA VAL A 98 2.25 -6.52 1.62
C VAL A 98 2.32 -7.99 2.00
N ARG A 99 2.71 -8.28 3.24
CA ARG A 99 2.75 -9.64 3.79
C ARG A 99 1.44 -9.95 4.50
N LEU A 100 0.64 -10.83 3.89
CA LEU A 100 -0.58 -11.36 4.49
C LEU A 100 -0.30 -12.73 5.12
N PHE A 101 -1.02 -13.04 6.19
CA PHE A 101 -1.08 -14.38 6.76
C PHE A 101 -2.32 -15.08 6.21
N LEU A 102 -2.12 -16.24 5.58
CA LEU A 102 -3.14 -17.06 4.93
C LEU A 102 -3.13 -18.46 5.53
#